data_AF-A0A7X8VND9-F1
#
_entry.id   AF-A0A7X8VND9-F1
#
_cell.length_a   1.000
_cell.length_b   1.000
_cell.length_c   1.000
_cell.angle_alpha   90.00
_cell.angle_beta   90.00
_cell.angle_gamma   90.00
#
_symmetry.space_group_name_H-M   'P 1'
#
loop_
_entity.id
_entity.type
_entity.pdbx_description
1 polymer ?
#
loop_
_entity_poly.entity_id
_entity_poly.type
_entity_poly.pdbx_seq_one_letter_code
_entity_poly.pdbx_strand_id
1 'polypeptide(L)'
;MNFLEHLNSGISYIIGLGPSVMMPIIFTIIGILLGVKVAKAVRSGLYVGVGFIGLNVITNLLTSNLGPAVQKLADIYGLQTDILDI
;
A
#
# COMPACT_ATOMS: atom_id res chain seq x y z
N MET A 1 29.85 4.25 -14.24
CA MET A 1 28.45 4.02 -14.64
C MET A 1 27.69 3.09 -13.68
N ASN A 2 28.29 2.61 -12.58
CA ASN A 2 27.73 1.51 -11.77
C ASN A 2 26.88 1.96 -10.56
N PHE A 3 27.01 3.22 -10.11
CA PHE A 3 26.34 3.69 -8.89
C PHE A 3 24.84 4.00 -9.12
N LEU A 4 24.50 4.52 -10.30
CA LEU A 4 23.10 4.83 -10.65
C LEU A 4 22.27 3.58 -10.94
N GLU A 5 22.88 2.52 -11.49
CA GLU A 5 22.21 1.21 -11.69
C GLU A 5 21.90 0.51 -10.37
N HIS A 6 22.81 0.55 -9.39
CA HIS A 6 22.56 0.01 -8.05
C HIS A 6 21.46 0.79 -7.31
N LEU A 7 21.38 2.10 -7.51
CA LEU A 7 20.29 2.94 -6.99
C LEU A 7 18.94 2.61 -7.65
N ASN A 8 18.93 2.45 -8.98
CA ASN A 8 17.72 2.13 -9.72
C ASN A 8 17.21 0.70 -9.38
N SER A 9 18.12 -0.26 -9.18
CA SER A 9 17.78 -1.62 -8.74
C SER A 9 17.18 -1.63 -7.33
N GLY A 10 17.75 -0.87 -6.39
CA GLY A 10 17.24 -0.75 -5.02
C GLY A 10 15.86 -0.10 -4.95
N ILE A 11 15.63 0.93 -5.77
CA ILE A 11 14.33 1.62 -5.85
C ILE A 11 13.29 0.76 -6.57
N SER A 12 13.62 0.10 -7.69
CA SER A 12 12.70 -0.84 -8.37
C SER A 12 12.31 -2.02 -7.49
N TYR A 13 13.23 -2.52 -6.65
CA TYR A 13 12.91 -3.56 -5.67
C TYR A 13 11.94 -3.05 -4.59
N ILE A 14 12.16 -1.85 -4.05
CA ILE A 14 11.27 -1.25 -3.04
C ILE A 14 9.88 -0.91 -3.62
N ILE A 15 9.83 -0.41 -4.86
CA ILE A 15 8.56 -0.10 -5.54
C ILE A 15 7.81 -1.38 -5.92
N GLY A 16 8.53 -2.44 -6.35
CA GLY A 16 7.95 -3.74 -6.70
C GLY A 16 7.34 -4.50 -5.52
N LEU A 17 7.80 -4.23 -4.29
CA LEU A 17 7.23 -4.80 -3.06
C LEU A 17 5.87 -4.18 -2.67
N GLY A 18 5.48 -3.10 -3.34
CA GLY A 18 4.19 -2.43 -3.16
C GLY A 18 4.12 -1.52 -1.92
N PRO A 19 2.99 -0.79 -1.78
CA PRO A 19 2.78 0.17 -0.69
C PRO A 19 2.89 -0.45 0.72
N SER A 20 2.61 -1.75 0.84
CA SER A 20 2.65 -2.50 2.09
C SER A 20 4.03 -2.57 2.74
N VAL A 21 5.11 -2.51 1.94
CA VAL A 21 6.49 -2.54 2.44
C VAL A 21 7.13 -1.16 2.44
N MET A 22 6.70 -0.28 1.52
CA MET A 22 7.20 1.09 1.43
C MET A 22 6.82 1.93 2.66
N MET A 23 5.57 1.85 3.11
CA MET A 23 5.06 2.63 4.24
C MET A 23 5.80 2.34 5.56
N PRO A 24 6.04 1.08 5.96
CA PRO A 24 6.87 0.74 7.14
C PRO A 24 8.26 1.36 7.12
N ILE A 25 8.92 1.30 5.97
CA ILE A 25 10.29 1.82 5.80
C ILE A 25 10.29 3.34 6.00
N ILE A 26 9.33 4.04 5.40
CA ILE A 26 9.16 5.48 5.56
C ILE A 26 8.94 5.85 7.04
N PHE A 27 8.03 5.16 7.74
CA PHE A 27 7.76 5.43 9.16
C PHE A 27 8.93 5.08 10.08
N THR A 28 9.71 4.04 9.75
CA THR A 28 10.94 3.72 10.49
C THR A 28 12.01 4.80 10.29
N ILE A 29 12.21 5.29 9.05
CA ILE A 29 13.18 6.36 8.77
C ILE A 29 12.77 7.66 9.49
N ILE A 30 11.50 8.05 9.41
CA ILE A 30 10.97 9.23 10.11
C ILE A 30 11.13 9.06 11.63
N GLY A 31 10.84 7.87 12.17
CA GLY A 31 11.03 7.58 13.60
C GLY A 31 12.47 7.74 14.06
N ILE A 32 13.44 7.31 13.24
CA ILE A 32 14.87 7.49 13.54
C ILE A 32 15.25 8.96 13.47
N LEU A 33 14.78 9.71 12.46
CA LEU A 33 15.02 11.15 12.32
C LEU A 33 14.46 11.96 13.49
N LEU A 34 13.34 11.53 14.07
CA LEU A 34 12.74 12.12 15.27
C LEU A 34 13.47 11.74 16.58
N GLY A 35 14.60 11.03 16.51
CA GLY A 35 15.42 10.69 17.67
C GLY A 35 14.96 9.46 18.45
N VAL A 36 14.10 8.62 17.86
CA VAL A 36 13.69 7.35 18.48
C VAL A 36 14.79 6.30 18.28
N LYS A 37 15.12 5.55 19.35
CA LYS A 37 16.08 4.43 19.27
C LYS A 37 15.71 3.50 18.12
N VAL A 38 16.68 3.12 17.29
CA VAL A 38 16.49 2.29 16.09
C VAL A 38 15.63 1.06 16.36
N ALA A 39 15.88 0.35 17.47
CA ALA A 39 15.09 -0.82 17.86
C ALA A 39 13.59 -0.51 18.07
N LYS A 40 13.27 0.67 18.60
CA LYS A 40 11.89 1.12 18.79
C LYS A 40 11.27 1.63 17.49
N ALA A 41 12.06 2.30 16.63
CA ALA A 41 11.61 2.82 15.33
C ALA A 41 11.31 1.71 14.31
N VAL A 42 12.11 0.65 14.28
CA VAL A 42 11.85 -0.54 13.46
C VAL A 42 10.58 -1.23 13.95
N ARG A 43 10.43 -1.40 15.26
CA ARG A 43 9.24 -2.02 15.86
C ARG A 43 7.97 -1.22 15.56
N SER A 44 8.02 0.12 15.67
CA SER A 44 6.88 0.98 15.33
C SER A 44 6.55 0.96 13.83
N GLY A 45 7.55 0.98 12.95
CA GLY A 45 7.32 0.86 11.50
C GLY A 45 6.68 -0.48 11.12
N LEU A 46 7.09 -1.56 11.78
CA LEU A 46 6.49 -2.88 11.57
C LEU A 46 5.02 -2.92 12.02
N TYR A 47 4.68 -2.33 13.17
CA TYR A 47 3.27 -2.22 13.60
C TYR A 47 2.40 -1.45 12.60
N VAL A 48 2.91 -0.35 12.05
CA VAL A 48 2.19 0.43 11.02
C VAL A 48 2.03 -0.39 9.74
N GLY A 49 3.05 -1.17 9.35
CA GLY A 49 2.99 -2.07 8.20
C GLY A 49 1.90 -3.12 8.29
N VAL A 50 1.82 -3.80 9.43
CA VAL A 50 0.78 -4.81 9.68
C VAL A 50 -0.62 -4.18 9.61
N GLY A 51 -0.79 -2.96 10.13
CA GLY A 51 -2.05 -2.21 10.01
C GLY A 51 -2.43 -1.89 8.56
N PHE A 52 -1.46 -1.47 7.75
CA PHE A 52 -1.70 -1.13 6.34
C PHE A 52 -2.03 -2.36 5.49
N ILE A 53 -1.40 -3.51 5.77
CA ILE A 53 -1.76 -4.80 5.16
C ILE A 53 -3.20 -5.16 5.52
N GLY A 54 -3.60 -5.01 6.78
CA GLY A 54 -4.99 -5.24 7.21
C GLY A 54 -6.01 -4.36 6.49
N LEU A 55 -5.70 -3.07 6.31
CA LEU A 55 -6.54 -2.17 5.53
C LEU A 55 -6.66 -2.61 4.07
N ASN A 56 -5.54 -2.98 3.43
CA ASN A 56 -5.56 -3.45 2.05
C ASN A 56 -6.40 -4.73 1.89
N VAL A 57 -6.31 -5.66 2.85
CA VAL A 57 -7.18 -6.85 2.87
C VAL A 57 -8.65 -6.46 2.98
N ILE A 58 -9.01 -5.57 3.91
CA ILE A 58 -10.40 -5.12 4.06
C ILE A 58 -10.89 -4.44 2.78
N THR A 59 -10.11 -3.52 2.21
CA THR A 59 -10.46 -2.85 0.95
C THR A 59 -10.65 -3.87 -0.17
N ASN A 60 -9.75 -4.84 -0.31
CA ASN A 60 -9.88 -5.88 -1.33
C ASN A 60 -11.12 -6.74 -1.09
N LEU A 61 -11.42 -7.11 0.15
CA LEU A 61 -12.63 -7.86 0.49
C LEU A 61 -13.89 -7.04 0.16
N LEU A 62 -13.90 -5.75 0.49
CA LEU A 62 -15.01 -4.88 0.15
C LEU A 62 -15.15 -4.75 -1.37
N THR A 63 -14.08 -4.41 -2.10
CA THR A 63 -14.10 -4.27 -3.56
C THR A 63 -14.47 -5.58 -4.27
N SER A 64 -13.97 -6.72 -3.83
CA SER A 64 -14.25 -8.02 -4.47
C SER A 64 -15.66 -8.54 -4.20
N ASN A 65 -16.26 -8.22 -3.05
CA ASN A 65 -17.62 -8.66 -2.71
C ASN A 65 -18.68 -7.62 -3.11
N LEU A 66 -18.41 -6.33 -2.89
CA LEU A 66 -19.32 -5.25 -3.25
C LEU A 66 -19.20 -4.85 -4.71
N GLY A 67 -18.02 -4.93 -5.34
CA GLY A 67 -17.82 -4.59 -6.76
C GLY A 67 -18.85 -5.23 -7.69
N PRO A 68 -19.00 -6.57 -7.71
CA PRO A 68 -20.00 -7.22 -8.57
C PRO A 68 -21.45 -6.94 -8.16
N ALA A 69 -21.73 -6.65 -6.88
CA ALA A 69 -23.07 -6.27 -6.43
C ALA A 69 -23.43 -4.85 -6.87
N VAL A 70 -22.49 -3.90 -6.77
CA VAL A 70 -22.61 -2.52 -7.23
C VAL A 70 -22.72 -2.47 -8.75
N GLN A 71 -21.95 -3.30 -9.47
CA GLN A 71 -22.06 -3.43 -10.92
C GLN A 71 -23.45 -3.89 -11.35
N LYS A 72 -24.01 -4.91 -10.69
CA LYS A 72 -25.38 -5.38 -10.96
C LYS A 72 -26.43 -4.33 -10.65
N LEU A 73 -26.24 -3.51 -9.61
CA LEU A 73 -27.12 -2.37 -9.34
C LEU A 73 -27.02 -1.34 -10.46
N ALA A 74 -25.81 -1.00 -10.91
CA ALA A 74 -25.61 -0.09 -12.04
C ALA A 74 -26.30 -0.59 -13.33
N ASP A 75 -26.22 -1.89 -13.62
CA ASP A 75 -26.90 -2.53 -14.76
C ASP A 75 -28.43 -2.46 -14.65
N ILE A 76 -29.00 -2.69 -13.47
CA ILE A 76 -30.46 -2.62 -13.23
C ILE A 76 -30.97 -1.19 -13.36
N TYR A 77 -30.21 -0.21 -12.90
CA TYR A 77 -30.57 1.21 -12.97
C TYR A 77 -30.18 1.86 -14.31
N GLY A 78 -29.59 1.11 -15.26
CA GLY A 78 -29.21 1.62 -16.59
C GLY A 78 -28.13 2.71 -16.56
N LEU A 79 -27.33 2.76 -15.50
CA LEU A 79 -26.24 3.72 -15.34
C LEU A 79 -25.05 3.24 -16.17
N GLN A 80 -24.54 4.08 -17.09
CA GLN A 80 -23.34 3.77 -17.87
C GLN A 80 -22.18 3.47 -16.93
N THR A 81 -21.68 2.24 -17.01
CA THR A 81 -20.68 1.63 -16.12
C THR A 81 -19.26 2.16 -16.31
N ASP A 82 -19.07 3.12 -17.23
CA ASP A 82 -17.79 3.77 -17.54
C ASP A 82 -17.17 4.57 -16.37
N ILE A 83 -17.91 4.83 -15.29
CA ILE A 83 -17.45 5.68 -14.17
C ILE A 83 -16.97 4.84 -12.96
N LEU A 84 -17.14 3.51 -13.00
CA LEU A 84 -16.81 2.61 -11.87
C LEU A 84 -15.53 1.78 -12.08
N ASP A 85 -14.80 1.99 -13.18
CA ASP A 85 -13.52 1.32 -13.41
C ASP A 85 -12.39 2.08 -12.69
N ILE A 86 -11.88 1.48 -11.61
CA ILE A 86 -10.74 1.92 -10.79
C ILE A 86 -9.69 0.82 -10.72
#